data_AF-A0A961LFQ2-F1
#
_entry.id   AF-A0A961LFQ2-F1
#
_cell.length_a   1.000
_cell.length_b   1.000
_cell.length_c   1.000
_cell.angle_alpha   90.00
_cell.angle_beta   90.00
_cell.angle_gamma   90.00
#
_symmetry.space_group_name_H-M   'P 1'
#
loop_
_entity.id
_entity.type
_entity.pdbx_description
1 polymer ?
#
loop_
_entity_poly.entity_id
_entity_poly.type
_entity_poly.pdbx_seq_one_letter_code
_entity_poly.pdbx_strand_id
1 'polypeptide(L)' 'MTLPPTVPSVSVTYARNGSSAKANALGMRPMQERAYERRGEQYLLIKSPPASGKSRALMFIALDKLANQGLKQAIIVVP' A
#
# COMPACT_ATOMS: atom_id res chain seq x y z
N MET A 1 -24.51 -25.94 -22.46
CA MET A 1 -23.66 -24.74 -22.36
C MET A 1 -23.72 -24.27 -20.92
N THR A 2 -22.64 -24.42 -20.16
CA THR A 2 -22.56 -24.01 -18.75
C THR A 2 -22.37 -22.50 -18.67
N LEU A 3 -23.16 -21.82 -17.83
CA LEU A 3 -23.01 -20.40 -17.56
C LEU A 3 -21.62 -20.14 -16.95
N PRO A 4 -20.91 -19.07 -17.37
CA PRO A 4 -19.63 -18.73 -16.78
C PRO A 4 -19.80 -18.46 -15.27
N PRO A 5 -18.83 -18.85 -14.43
CA PRO A 5 -18.92 -18.66 -12.99
C PRO A 5 -19.06 -17.17 -12.66
N THR A 6 -20.04 -16.83 -11.83
CA THR A 6 -20.27 -15.47 -11.34
C THR A 6 -19.09 -15.05 -10.48
N VAL A 7 -18.19 -14.23 -11.02
CA VAL A 7 -17.10 -13.64 -10.23
C VAL A 7 -17.73 -12.60 -9.30
N PRO A 8 -17.60 -12.71 -7.97
CA PRO A 8 -18.10 -11.69 -7.05
C PRO A 8 -17.34 -10.38 -7.31
N SER A 9 -18.00 -9.43 -7.96
CA SER A 9 -17.42 -8.12 -8.26
C SER A 9 -17.60 -7.21 -7.04
N VAL A 10 -16.50 -6.84 -6.41
CA VAL A 10 -16.52 -5.81 -5.37
C VAL A 10 -16.50 -4.45 -6.08
N SER A 11 -17.65 -3.77 -6.11
CA SER A 11 -17.75 -2.41 -6.62
C SER A 11 -17.48 -1.40 -5.50
N VAL A 12 -16.47 -0.56 -5.66
CA VAL A 12 -16.12 0.50 -4.70
C VAL A 12 -16.05 1.83 -5.44
N THR A 13 -16.79 2.83 -4.95
CA THR A 13 -16.76 4.19 -5.49
C THR A 13 -15.72 5.03 -4.75
N TYR A 14 -14.78 5.62 -5.48
CA TYR A 14 -13.76 6.51 -4.92
C TYR A 14 -14.00 7.96 -5.36
N ALA A 15 -13.73 8.91 -4.46
CA ALA A 15 -13.78 10.33 -4.77
C ALA A 15 -12.73 10.69 -5.84
N ARG A 16 -13.11 11.47 -6.86
CA ARG A 16 -12.26 11.89 -7.98
C ARG A 16 -11.84 13.36 -7.87
N ASN A 17 -11.46 13.79 -6.67
CA ASN A 17 -11.15 15.20 -6.36
C ASN A 17 -9.64 15.51 -6.29
N GLY A 18 -8.78 14.56 -6.68
CA GLY A 18 -7.32 14.75 -6.71
C GLY A 18 -6.62 14.80 -5.35
N SER A 19 -7.36 14.82 -4.23
CA SER A 19 -6.80 14.91 -2.88
C SER A 19 -5.80 13.80 -2.55
N SER A 20 -5.96 12.62 -3.16
CA SER A 20 -5.09 11.45 -2.98
C SER A 20 -3.74 11.54 -3.72
N ALA A 21 -3.51 12.57 -4.55
CA ALA A 21 -2.29 12.73 -5.33
C ALA A 21 -1.22 13.59 -4.62
N LYS A 22 -1.63 14.46 -3.69
CA LYS A 22 -0.72 15.36 -2.97
C LYS A 22 0.22 14.55 -2.08
N ALA A 23 1.51 14.86 -2.15
CA ALA A 23 2.51 14.20 -1.32
C ALA A 23 2.91 15.08 -0.12
N ASN A 24 3.32 14.45 0.98
CA ASN A 24 3.94 15.11 2.11
C ASN A 24 5.42 15.42 1.86
N ALA A 25 6.11 15.97 2.87
CA ALA A 25 7.52 16.36 2.77
C ALA A 25 8.48 15.20 2.42
N LEU A 26 8.10 13.96 2.77
CA LEU A 26 8.86 12.74 2.45
C LEU A 26 8.46 12.16 1.09
N GLY A 27 7.58 12.83 0.34
CA GLY A 27 7.07 12.36 -0.93
C GLY A 27 6.01 11.24 -0.81
N MET A 28 5.48 10.99 0.38
CA MET A 28 4.42 10.00 0.61
C MET A 28 3.05 10.59 0.26
N ARG A 29 2.18 9.81 -0.37
CA ARG A 29 0.75 10.15 -0.53
C ARG A 29 -0.06 9.70 0.70
N PRO A 30 -1.29 10.20 0.94
CA PRO A 30 -2.05 9.88 2.15
C PRO A 30 -2.26 8.39 2.46
N MET A 31 -2.30 7.52 1.44
CA MET A 31 -2.38 6.06 1.68
C MET A 31 -1.05 5.49 2.19
N GLN A 32 0.07 5.97 1.65
CA GLN A 32 1.42 5.54 2.03
C GLN A 32 1.76 6.03 3.43
N GLU A 33 1.39 7.27 3.76
CA GLU A 33 1.54 7.86 5.11
C GLU A 33 0.85 7.00 6.17
N ARG A 34 -0.42 6.66 5.96
CA ARG A 34 -1.18 5.78 6.86
C ARG A 34 -0.55 4.40 7.05
N ALA A 35 0.04 3.82 6.00
CA ALA A 35 0.75 2.55 6.11
C ALA A 35 2.06 2.72 6.90
N TYR A 36 2.79 3.81 6.66
CA TYR A 36 4.05 4.12 7.31
C TYR A 36 3.88 4.43 8.81
N GLU A 37 2.79 5.05 9.23
CA GLU A 37 2.45 5.23 10.64
C GLU A 37 2.41 3.90 11.41
N ARG A 38 2.08 2.79 10.73
CA ARG A 38 2.03 1.43 11.27
C ARG A 38 3.30 0.60 10.99
N ARG A 39 4.43 1.22 10.62
CA ARG A 39 5.70 0.53 10.26
C ARG A 39 6.33 -0.32 11.38
N GLY A 40 5.94 -0.09 12.64
CA GLY A 40 6.41 -0.86 13.80
C GLY A 40 5.66 -2.17 14.03
N GLU A 41 4.54 -2.39 13.33
CA GLU A 41 3.74 -3.61 13.48
C GLU A 41 4.50 -4.84 12.93
N GLN A 42 4.35 -5.97 13.62
CA GLN A 42 4.91 -7.25 13.16
C GLN A 42 4.23 -7.73 11.86
N TYR A 43 2.92 -7.51 11.77
CA TYR A 43 2.11 -7.87 10.62
C TYR A 43 1.19 -6.71 10.23
N LEU A 44 1.19 -6.35 8.94
CA LEU A 44 0.38 -5.25 8.41
C LEU A 44 -0.33 -5.68 7.13
N LEU A 45 -1.67 -5.67 7.15
CA LEU A 45 -2.49 -5.91 5.96
C LEU A 45 -2.90 -4.59 5.30
N ILE A 46 -2.39 -4.32 4.10
CA ILE A 46 -2.72 -3.09 3.35
C ILE A 46 -3.82 -3.38 2.31
N LYS A 47 -5.08 -3.13 2.67
CA LYS A 47 -6.20 -3.12 1.72
C LYS A 47 -6.35 -1.72 1.11
N SER A 48 -6.14 -1.60 -0.19
CA SER A 48 -6.23 -0.29 -0.85
C SER A 48 -6.59 -0.40 -2.34
N PRO A 49 -7.10 0.69 -2.94
CA PRO A 49 -7.55 0.70 -4.33
C PRO A 49 -6.42 0.32 -5.30
N PRO A 50 -6.74 -0.14 -6.53
CA PRO A 50 -5.76 -0.26 -7.61
C PRO A 50 -4.98 1.04 -7.80
N ALA A 51 -3.70 0.93 -8.19
CA ALA A 51 -2.81 2.08 -8.45
C ALA A 51 -2.63 3.12 -7.32
N SER A 52 -3.06 2.84 -6.10
CA SER A 52 -2.91 3.74 -4.94
C SER A 52 -1.46 3.88 -4.42
N GLY A 53 -0.51 3.11 -4.97
CA GLY A 53 0.89 3.13 -4.56
C GLY A 53 1.23 2.17 -3.42
N LYS A 54 0.58 0.99 -3.36
CA LYS A 54 0.88 -0.08 -2.38
C LYS A 54 2.36 -0.45 -2.35
N SER A 55 2.96 -0.71 -3.51
CA SER A 55 4.38 -1.06 -3.60
C SER A 55 5.28 0.05 -3.08
N ARG A 56 4.89 1.33 -3.27
CA ARG A 56 5.61 2.47 -2.72
C ARG A 56 5.47 2.57 -1.20
N ALA A 57 4.29 2.27 -0.65
CA ALA A 57 4.10 2.18 0.79
C ALA A 57 4.99 1.09 1.42
N LEU A 58 5.03 -0.10 0.81
CA LEU A 58 5.93 -1.19 1.22
C LEU A 58 7.40 -0.76 1.15
N MET A 59 7.79 -0.01 0.12
CA MET A 59 9.15 0.51 -0.02
C MET A 59 9.54 1.45 1.13
N PHE A 60 8.67 2.39 1.51
CA PHE A 60 8.94 3.27 2.65
C PHE A 60 9.09 2.52 3.97
N ILE A 61 8.25 1.50 4.20
CA ILE A 61 8.36 0.64 5.40
C ILE A 61 9.67 -0.17 5.37
N ALA A 62 10.02 -0.74 4.21
CA ALA A 62 11.25 -1.51 4.06
C ALA A 62 12.49 -0.64 4.31
N LEU A 63 12.54 0.56 3.73
CA LEU A 63 13.63 1.50 3.95
C LEU A 63 13.77 1.90 5.43
N ASP A 64 12.66 2.15 6.12
CA ASP A 64 12.68 2.46 7.55
C ASP A 64 13.18 1.28 8.39
N LYS A 65 12.77 0.06 8.05
CA LYS A 65 13.28 -1.14 8.72
C LYS A 65 14.79 -1.29 8.57
N LEU A 66 15.30 -1.04 7.37
CA LEU A 66 16.72 -1.12 7.05
C LEU A 66 17.54 0.00 7.70
N ALA A 67 17.07 1.24 7.60
CA ALA A 67 17.82 2.41 8.03
C ALA A 67 17.67 2.70 9.53
N ASN A 68 16.49 2.44 10.11
CA ASN A 68 16.13 2.94 11.44
C ASN A 68 15.82 1.83 12.46
N GLN A 69 15.61 0.58 12.04
CA GLN A 69 15.22 -0.53 12.95
C GLN A 69 16.29 -1.63 13.06
N GLY A 70 17.48 -1.42 12.48
CA GLY A 70 18.61 -2.35 12.59
C GLY A 70 18.44 -3.65 11.80
N LEU A 71 17.45 -3.75 10.90
CA LEU A 71 17.33 -4.89 10.01
C LEU A 71 18.34 -4.76 8.86
N LYS A 72 18.93 -5.88 8.44
CA LYS A 72 19.96 -5.89 7.38
C LYS A 72 19.39 -6.12 5.99
N GLN A 73 18.19 -6.68 5.89
CA GLN A 73 17.57 -7.08 4.63
C GLN A 73 16.05 -6.96 4.69
N ALA A 74 15.45 -6.55 3.59
CA ALA A 74 14.02 -6.60 3.35
C ALA A 74 13.78 -7.43 2.08
N ILE A 75 12.78 -8.31 2.12
CA ILE A 75 12.42 -9.17 0.99
C ILE A 75 11.04 -8.75 0.52
N ILE A 76 10.93 -8.46 -0.78
CA ILE A 76 9.66 -8.14 -1.45
C ILE A 76 9.44 -9.22 -2.50
N VAL A 77 8.36 -9.97 -2.35
CA VAL A 77 7.98 -11.03 -3.29
C VAL A 77 6.85 -10.48 -4.17
N VAL A 78 7.03 -10.56 -5.48
CA VAL A 78 6.04 -10.18 -6.49
C VAL A 78 5.74 -11.38 -7.38
N PRO A 79 4.47 -11.62 -7.75
CA PRO A 79 4.11 -12.63 -8.74
C PRO A 79 4.51 -12.22 -10.16
#